data_AF-A0A812MS36-F1
#
_entry.id   AF-A0A812MS36-F1
#
_cell.length_a   1.000
_cell.length_b   1.000
_cell.length_c   1.000
_cell.angle_alpha   90.00
_cell.angle_beta   90.00
_cell.angle_gamma   90.00
#
_symmetry.space_group_name_H-M   'P 1'
#
loop_
_entity.id
_entity.type
_entity.pdbx_description
1 polymer ?
#
loop_
_entity_poly.entity_id
_entity_poly.type
_entity_poly.pdbx_seq_one_letter_code
_entity_poly.pdbx_strand_id
1 'polypeptide(L)'
;MHQLPVPEPEAGEEEDSVKFRRSLRKVLASASELLRAEQPSQVWTVGGDCSVDLTPISYLAERYGERLCVAYVDAHCDLNKEAAKPRQRGSLRRAFSGPFCRISSVF
;
A
#
# COMPACT_ATOMS: atom_id res chain seq x y z
N MET A 1 -16.74 -2.84 10.15
CA MET A 1 -15.59 -1.93 10.32
C MET A 1 -14.53 -2.69 11.11
N HIS A 2 -13.34 -2.88 10.55
CA HIS A 2 -12.25 -3.61 11.21
C HIS A 2 -11.09 -2.66 11.49
N GLN A 3 -10.44 -2.84 12.62
CA GLN A 3 -9.19 -2.17 12.96
C GLN A 3 -8.07 -3.21 12.96
N LEU A 4 -7.01 -2.93 12.20
CA LEU A 4 -5.85 -3.81 12.17
C LEU A 4 -4.93 -3.51 13.34
N PRO A 5 -4.35 -4.53 13.99
CA PRO A 5 -3.33 -4.32 15.02
C PRO A 5 -2.08 -3.73 14.37
N VAL A 6 -1.63 -2.59 14.88
CA VAL A 6 -0.37 -1.97 14.47
C VAL A 6 0.66 -2.27 15.55
N PRO A 7 1.74 -3.03 15.27
CA PRO A 7 2.78 -3.27 16.26
C PRO A 7 3.52 -1.97 16.56
N GLU A 8 3.90 -1.79 17.81
CA GLU A 8 4.83 -0.72 18.20
C GLU A 8 6.15 -0.91 17.43
N PRO A 9 6.64 0.12 16.73
CA PRO A 9 7.86 0.01 15.97
C PRO A 9 9.08 -0.09 16.90
N GLU A 10 9.94 -1.07 16.67
CA GLU A 10 11.22 -1.16 17.37
C GLU A 10 12.14 -0.03 16.88
N ALA A 11 12.76 0.68 17.83
CA ALA A 11 13.63 1.81 17.50
C ALA A 11 14.83 1.33 16.65
N GLY A 12 15.04 1.98 15.51
CA GLY A 12 16.15 1.63 14.59
C GLY A 12 15.89 0.41 13.71
N GLU A 13 14.64 -0.07 13.62
CA GLU A 13 14.27 -1.14 12.68
C GLU A 13 14.44 -0.67 11.22
N GLU A 14 15.51 -1.13 10.57
CA GLU A 14 15.77 -0.92 9.15
C GLU A 14 16.33 -2.21 8.54
N GLU A 15 15.69 -2.69 7.47
CA GLU A 15 16.08 -3.89 6.74
C GLU A 15 15.94 -3.61 5.25
N ASP A 16 16.92 -4.00 4.44
CA ASP A 16 16.96 -3.71 2.99
C ASP A 16 16.79 -2.21 2.63
N SER A 17 17.32 -1.29 3.46
CA SER A 17 17.12 0.18 3.32
C SER A 17 15.66 0.64 3.48
N VAL A 18 14.78 -0.20 4.04
CA VAL A 18 13.38 0.11 4.34
C VAL A 18 13.18 0.14 5.84
N LYS A 19 12.76 1.30 6.35
CA LYS A 19 12.44 1.49 7.76
C LYS A 19 11.17 0.72 8.13
N PHE A 20 11.16 0.14 9.33
CA PHE A 20 10.01 -0.58 9.90
C PHE A 20 9.49 -1.71 9.00
N ARG A 21 10.35 -2.31 8.16
CA ARG A 21 9.97 -3.29 7.14
C ARG A 21 9.26 -4.52 7.72
N ARG A 22 9.74 -5.04 8.86
CA ARG A 22 9.15 -6.21 9.52
C ARG A 22 7.79 -5.86 10.11
N SER A 23 7.69 -4.72 10.77
CA SER A 23 6.44 -4.19 11.31
C SER A 23 5.40 -3.96 10.21
N LEU A 24 5.79 -3.34 9.11
CA LEU A 24 4.95 -3.14 7.92
C LEU A 24 4.48 -4.48 7.32
N ARG A 25 5.38 -5.45 7.15
CA ARG A 25 5.03 -6.78 6.61
C ARG A 25 3.96 -7.48 7.45
N LYS A 26 4.01 -7.37 8.78
CA LYS A 26 3.00 -7.94 9.68
C LYS A 26 1.62 -7.32 9.42
N VAL A 27 1.54 -5.99 9.35
CA VAL A 27 0.28 -5.28 9.10
C VAL A 27 -0.30 -5.64 7.72
N LEU A 28 0.55 -5.66 6.68
CA LEU A 28 0.13 -6.03 5.32
C LEU A 28 -0.39 -7.47 5.25
N ALA A 29 0.24 -8.41 5.98
CA ALA A 29 -0.20 -9.80 6.07
C ALA A 29 -1.58 -9.91 6.75
N SER A 30 -1.76 -9.27 7.92
CA SER A 30 -3.05 -9.26 8.62
C SER A 30 -4.17 -8.63 7.79
N ALA A 31 -3.88 -7.55 7.07
CA ALA A 31 -4.83 -6.95 6.12
C ALA A 31 -5.22 -7.93 5.01
N SER A 32 -4.25 -8.67 4.47
CA SER A 32 -4.49 -9.63 3.38
C SER A 32 -5.33 -10.81 3.86
N GLU A 33 -5.04 -11.34 5.04
CA GLU A 33 -5.82 -12.41 5.68
C GLU A 33 -7.28 -11.97 5.89
N LEU A 34 -7.49 -10.76 6.42
CA LEU A 34 -8.82 -10.20 6.63
C LEU A 34 -9.60 -10.06 5.30
N LEU A 35 -9.00 -9.47 4.27
CA LEU A 35 -9.66 -9.29 2.97
C LEU A 35 -9.97 -10.63 2.27
N ARG A 36 -9.11 -11.65 2.44
CA ARG A 36 -9.35 -13.00 1.93
C ARG A 36 -10.49 -13.71 2.68
N ALA A 37 -10.63 -13.48 3.98
CA ALA A 37 -11.70 -14.05 4.79
C ALA A 37 -13.06 -13.41 4.47
N GLU A 38 -13.13 -12.08 4.45
CA GLU A 38 -14.39 -11.34 4.26
C GLU A 38 -14.83 -11.25 2.80
N GLN A 39 -13.88 -11.39 1.87
CA GLN A 39 -14.09 -11.28 0.41
C GLN A 39 -14.96 -10.07 -0.04
N PRO A 40 -14.71 -8.85 0.45
CA PRO A 40 -15.54 -7.71 0.13
C PRO A 40 -15.43 -7.32 -1.35
N SER A 41 -16.53 -6.82 -1.93
CA SER A 41 -16.52 -6.24 -3.28
C SER A 41 -16.02 -4.79 -3.28
N GLN A 42 -16.05 -4.09 -2.14
CA GLN A 42 -15.58 -2.72 -1.98
C GLN A 42 -14.84 -2.59 -0.66
N VAL A 43 -13.73 -1.86 -0.66
CA VAL A 43 -12.90 -1.66 0.53
C VAL A 43 -12.76 -0.17 0.78
N TRP A 44 -13.02 0.24 2.02
CA TRP A 44 -12.77 1.58 2.52
C TRP A 44 -11.67 1.51 3.55
N THR A 45 -10.58 2.24 3.33
CA THR A 45 -9.45 2.31 4.24
C THR A 45 -9.34 3.71 4.83
N VAL A 46 -9.05 3.76 6.13
CA VAL A 46 -8.60 4.96 6.83
C VAL A 46 -7.26 4.60 7.43
N GLY A 47 -6.20 5.25 6.99
CA GLY A 47 -4.83 4.89 7.31
C GLY A 47 -4.01 6.02 7.92
N GLY A 48 -2.73 5.72 8.18
CA GLY A 48 -1.75 6.69 8.70
C GLY A 48 -0.71 7.16 7.67
N ASP A 49 -0.43 6.35 6.64
CA ASP A 49 0.49 6.67 5.54
C ASP A 49 0.10 5.93 4.25
N CYS A 50 0.70 6.26 3.10
CA CYS A 50 0.32 5.70 1.80
C CYS A 50 0.54 4.18 1.65
N SER A 51 1.34 3.54 2.53
CA SER A 51 1.54 2.08 2.47
C SER A 51 0.28 1.27 2.80
N VAL A 52 -0.71 1.90 3.45
CA VAL A 52 -2.02 1.27 3.74
C VAL A 52 -2.80 0.88 2.48
N ASP A 53 -2.48 1.50 1.35
CA ASP A 53 -3.14 1.25 0.07
C ASP A 53 -2.60 -0.01 -0.64
N LEU A 54 -1.43 -0.51 -0.24
CA LEU A 54 -0.78 -1.67 -0.87
C LEU A 54 -1.69 -2.90 -0.90
N THR A 55 -2.20 -3.30 0.27
CA THR A 55 -2.98 -4.54 0.38
C THR A 55 -4.38 -4.43 -0.25
N PRO A 56 -5.17 -3.37 0.00
CA PRO A 56 -6.47 -3.19 -0.66
C PRO A 56 -6.38 -3.15 -2.19
N ILE A 57 -5.43 -2.39 -2.75
CA ILE A 57 -5.27 -2.30 -4.20
C ILE A 57 -4.86 -3.65 -4.77
N SER A 58 -3.91 -4.35 -4.14
CA SER A 58 -3.49 -5.69 -4.59
C SER A 58 -4.64 -6.69 -4.56
N TYR A 59 -5.44 -6.69 -3.49
CA TYR A 59 -6.63 -7.55 -3.37
C TYR A 59 -7.67 -7.25 -4.46
N LEU A 60 -7.96 -5.97 -4.72
CA LEU A 60 -8.90 -5.57 -5.77
C LEU A 60 -8.35 -5.87 -7.16
N ALA A 61 -7.03 -5.79 -7.36
CA ALA A 61 -6.38 -6.13 -8.61
C ALA A 61 -6.52 -7.63 -8.91
N GLU A 62 -6.33 -8.50 -7.90
CA GLU A 62 -6.60 -9.94 -8.03
C GLU A 62 -8.07 -10.22 -8.36
N ARG A 63 -9.02 -9.48 -7.75
CA ARG A 63 -10.46 -9.68 -7.94
C ARG A 63 -10.99 -9.19 -9.29
N TYR A 64 -10.55 -8.02 -9.73
CA TYR A 64 -11.10 -7.33 -10.89
C TYR A 64 -10.25 -7.47 -12.15
N GLY A 65 -8.97 -7.83 -12.02
CA GLY A 65 -8.03 -7.99 -13.12
C GLY A 65 -7.94 -6.73 -13.97
N GLU A 66 -8.04 -6.90 -15.29
CA GLU A 66 -7.96 -5.80 -16.27
C GLU A 66 -9.10 -4.77 -16.16
N ARG A 67 -10.17 -5.09 -15.43
CA ARG A 67 -11.30 -4.16 -15.19
C ARG A 67 -11.02 -3.17 -14.06
N LEU A 68 -9.94 -3.34 -13.31
CA LEU A 68 -9.55 -2.39 -12.28
C LEU A 68 -8.85 -1.18 -12.92
N CYS A 69 -9.37 0.01 -12.63
CA CYS A 69 -8.66 1.27 -12.86
C CYS A 69 -8.33 1.88 -11.50
N VAL A 70 -7.07 2.29 -11.31
CA VAL A 70 -6.66 3.02 -10.10
C VAL A 70 -6.42 4.48 -10.45
N ALA A 71 -7.22 5.37 -9.86
CA ALA A 71 -6.96 6.80 -9.83
C ALA A 71 -6.19 7.12 -8.54
N TYR A 72 -4.89 7.38 -8.67
CA TYR A 72 -4.02 7.71 -7.54
C TYR A 72 -3.84 9.23 -7.47
N VAL A 73 -4.36 9.84 -6.40
CA VAL A 73 -4.33 11.29 -6.20
C VAL A 73 -3.41 11.61 -5.04
N ASP A 74 -2.17 11.95 -5.37
CA ASP A 74 -1.15 12.37 -4.41
C ASP A 74 -0.21 13.37 -5.10
N ALA A 75 0.42 14.25 -4.32
CA ALA A 75 1.47 15.14 -4.82
C ALA A 75 2.72 14.36 -5.29
N HIS A 76 2.89 13.13 -4.79
CA HIS A 76 3.99 12.24 -5.11
C HIS A 76 3.48 10.97 -5.78
N CYS A 77 4.25 10.46 -6.74
CA CYS A 77 3.86 9.21 -7.42
C CYS A 77 4.07 7.95 -6.57
N ASP A 78 4.77 8.04 -5.43
CA ASP A 78 5.15 6.92 -4.56
C ASP A 78 5.73 5.71 -5.32
N LEU A 79 6.51 6.00 -6.37
CA LEU A 79 7.16 5.00 -7.20
C LEU A 79 8.67 4.92 -6.90
N ASN A 80 9.12 5.05 -5.65
CA ASN A 80 10.55 4.92 -5.36
C ASN A 80 10.98 3.46 -5.23
N LYS A 81 12.27 3.19 -5.48
CA LYS A 81 12.92 1.89 -5.22
C LYS A 81 13.75 1.99 -3.94
N GLU A 82 14.02 0.84 -3.32
CA GLU A 82 14.78 0.72 -2.06
C GLU A 82 16.16 1.46 -2.08
N ALA A 83 16.76 1.68 -3.26
CA ALA A 83 18.06 2.35 -3.40
C ALA A 83 18.03 3.89 -3.63
N ALA A 84 16.85 4.52 -3.73
CA ALA A 84 16.76 5.95 -4.06
C ALA A 84 16.51 6.82 -2.82
N LYS A 85 17.59 7.28 -2.16
CA LYS A 85 17.79 8.44 -1.22
C LYS A 85 16.62 8.97 -0.31
N PRO A 86 16.94 9.56 0.86
CA PRO A 86 16.36 9.14 2.14
C PRO A 86 15.10 9.91 2.63
N ARG A 87 14.18 10.37 1.77
CA ARG A 87 13.10 11.27 2.25
C ARG A 87 11.66 11.04 1.79
N GLN A 88 11.34 9.99 1.03
CA GLN A 88 9.95 9.73 0.66
C GLN A 88 9.39 8.52 1.39
N ARG A 89 8.28 8.72 2.12
CA ARG A 89 7.51 7.69 2.82
C ARG A 89 6.74 6.90 1.75
N GLY A 90 6.93 5.58 1.74
CA GLY A 90 6.12 4.64 0.97
C GLY A 90 6.51 4.47 -0.50
N SER A 91 6.43 3.23 -0.98
CA SER A 91 6.57 2.90 -2.40
C SER A 91 5.47 1.91 -2.79
N LEU A 92 4.60 2.27 -3.74
CA LEU A 92 3.45 1.49 -4.17
C LEU A 92 3.66 0.72 -5.50
N ARG A 93 4.90 0.68 -6.02
CA ARG A 93 5.18 0.11 -7.36
C ARG A 93 4.62 -1.29 -7.59
N ARG A 94 4.59 -2.17 -6.59
CA ARG A 94 4.20 -3.58 -6.77
C ARG A 94 2.68 -3.76 -6.98
N ALA A 95 1.87 -2.78 -6.56
CA ALA A 95 0.42 -2.81 -6.72
C ALA A 95 -0.07 -2.31 -8.10
N PHE A 96 0.81 -1.69 -8.90
CA PHE A 96 0.43 -0.92 -10.09
C PHE A 96 0.97 -1.47 -11.41
N SER A 97 0.72 -2.76 -11.71
CA SER A 97 1.06 -3.39 -13.00
C SER A 97 -0.09 -3.40 -14.03
N GLY A 98 -1.28 -2.87 -13.70
CA GLY A 98 -2.44 -2.76 -14.60
C GLY A 98 -2.51 -1.47 -15.42
N PRO A 99 -3.55 -1.28 -16.27
CA PRO A 99 -3.73 -0.06 -17.07
C PRO A 99 -3.84 1.17 -16.16
N PHE A 100 -2.78 1.97 -16.13
CA PHE A 100 -2.66 3.15 -15.28
C PHE A 100 -3.35 4.34 -15.94
N CYS A 101 -4.48 4.79 -15.36
CA CYS A 101 -5.07 6.07 -15.74
C CYS A 101 -4.35 7.18 -14.98
N ARG A 102 -3.36 7.81 -15.63
CA ARG A 102 -2.69 9.01 -15.11
C ARG A 102 -3.68 10.17 -15.08
N ILE A 103 -4.13 10.56 -13.90
CA ILE A 103 -4.48 11.97 -13.65
C ILE A 103 -3.19 12.61 -13.13
N SER A 104 -2.52 13.35 -14.00
CA SER A 104 -1.38 14.19 -13.64
C SER A 104 -1.86 15.64 -13.57
N SER A 105 -1.36 16.39 -12.58
CA SER A 105 -1.60 17.83 -12.29
C SER A 105 -2.83 18.11 -11.40
N VAL A 106 -2.87 19.01 -10.41
CA VAL A 106 -2.11 20.22 -9.99
C VAL A 106 -2.33 20.31 -8.46
N PHE A 107 -1.32 20.49 -7.59
CA PHE A 107 -0.65 21.74 -7.19
C PHE A 107 0.71 21.44 -6.56
#